data_AF-A0A094BJY1-F1
#
_entry.id   AF-A0A094BJY1-F1
#
_cell.length_a   1.000
_cell.length_b   1.000
_cell.length_c   1.000
_cell.angle_alpha   90.00
_cell.angle_beta   90.00
_cell.angle_gamma   90.00
#
_symmetry.space_group_name_H-M   'P 1'
#
loop_
_entity.id
_entity.type
_entity.pdbx_description
1 polymer ?
#
loop_
_entity_poly.entity_id
_entity_poly.type
_entity_poly.pdbx_seq_one_letter_code
_entity_poly.pdbx_strand_id
1 'polypeptide(L)'
;MFNDDELLWEAVQASGSNVAHIYPEGNKRLAMIGDVVLKLVVLEDLRPQNMNRGSMDTIVQRTVKNPELERIGRQNNLEQLVNVNPSQQGIVPSRTITDTFEAVIGAVYLDSGKDLESVRLVIARLGLWGQEPEQLASL
;
A
#
# COMPACT_ATOMS: atom_id res chain seq x y z
N MET A 1 -5.88 -14.64 -4.53
CA MET A 1 -6.79 -14.23 -5.61
C MET A 1 -7.88 -13.43 -4.95
N PHE A 2 -8.31 -12.32 -5.55
CA PHE A 2 -9.40 -11.51 -4.99
C PHE A 2 -10.73 -12.25 -5.14
N ASN A 3 -11.64 -12.07 -4.18
CA ASN A 3 -13.02 -12.53 -4.26
C ASN A 3 -13.92 -11.47 -4.92
N ASP A 4 -13.56 -10.20 -4.74
CA ASP A 4 -14.20 -9.03 -5.33
C ASP A 4 -13.20 -8.31 -6.25
N ASP A 5 -13.34 -8.56 -7.55
CA ASP A 5 -12.51 -7.94 -8.58
C ASP A 5 -12.73 -6.41 -8.66
N GLU A 6 -13.86 -5.89 -8.16
CA GLU A 6 -14.13 -4.45 -8.14
C GLU A 6 -13.18 -3.71 -7.19
N LEU A 7 -12.81 -4.31 -6.06
CA LEU A 7 -11.85 -3.72 -5.12
C LEU A 7 -10.47 -3.57 -5.76
N LEU A 8 -10.01 -4.59 -6.50
CA LEU A 8 -8.75 -4.50 -7.23
C LEU A 8 -8.85 -3.48 -8.38
N TRP A 9 -10.00 -3.45 -9.07
CA TRP A 9 -10.24 -2.51 -10.15
C TRP A 9 -10.24 -1.06 -9.66
N GLU A 10 -10.89 -0.74 -8.54
CA GLU A 10 -10.85 0.58 -7.89
C GLU A 10 -9.42 0.94 -7.47
N ALA A 11 -8.70 0.00 -6.85
CA ALA A 11 -7.37 0.24 -6.27
C ALA A 11 -6.35 0.79 -7.28
N VAL A 12 -6.49 0.43 -8.56
CA VAL A 12 -5.58 0.85 -9.62
C VAL A 12 -6.00 2.13 -10.36
N GLN A 13 -7.13 2.75 -9.99
CA GLN A 13 -7.60 3.98 -10.64
C GLN A 13 -6.95 5.24 -10.07
N ALA A 14 -6.19 5.97 -10.88
CA ALA A 14 -5.80 7.32 -10.52
C ALA A 14 -6.99 8.29 -10.60
N SER A 15 -6.92 9.39 -9.84
CA SER A 15 -7.87 10.49 -10.00
C SER A 15 -7.85 11.01 -11.44
N GLY A 16 -9.04 11.07 -12.06
CA GLY A 16 -9.19 11.50 -13.45
C GLY A 16 -8.88 10.43 -14.50
N SER A 17 -8.82 9.14 -14.13
CA SER A 17 -8.77 8.04 -15.09
C SER A 17 -10.03 8.00 -15.98
N ASN A 18 -10.05 7.11 -16.99
CA ASN A 18 -11.20 6.94 -17.88
C ASN A 18 -12.51 6.57 -17.17
N VAL A 19 -12.43 6.05 -15.93
CA VAL A 19 -13.58 5.69 -15.11
C VAL A 19 -13.85 6.70 -13.99
N ALA A 20 -13.36 7.94 -14.11
CA ALA A 20 -13.60 8.99 -13.12
C ALA A 20 -15.10 9.32 -12.89
N HIS A 21 -16.00 8.93 -13.80
CA HIS A 21 -17.44 9.03 -13.59
C HIS A 21 -17.97 7.99 -12.57
N ILE A 22 -17.24 6.90 -12.33
CA ILE A 22 -17.51 5.88 -11.32
C ILE A 22 -16.70 6.17 -10.05
N TYR A 23 -15.42 6.49 -10.21
CA TYR A 23 -14.49 6.82 -9.12
C TYR A 23 -13.92 8.25 -9.28
N PRO A 24 -14.67 9.31 -8.90
CA PRO A 24 -14.25 10.70 -9.12
C PRO A 24 -12.89 11.05 -8.53
N GLU A 25 -12.58 10.48 -7.37
CA GLU A 25 -11.31 10.68 -6.68
C GLU A 25 -10.28 9.58 -6.98
N GLY A 26 -10.61 8.63 -7.86
CA GLY A 26 -9.86 7.40 -8.07
C GLY A 26 -9.81 6.56 -6.79
N ASN A 27 -8.66 5.95 -6.56
CA ASN A 27 -8.37 5.02 -5.47
C ASN A 27 -8.15 5.67 -4.08
N LYS A 28 -8.25 6.99 -3.97
CA LYS A 28 -7.88 7.73 -2.75
C LYS A 28 -8.66 7.32 -1.50
N ARG A 29 -9.94 6.99 -1.64
CA ARG A 29 -10.77 6.54 -0.51
C ARG A 29 -10.31 5.18 0.02
N LEU A 30 -9.94 4.28 -0.89
CA LEU A 30 -9.37 2.98 -0.55
C LEU A 30 -7.95 3.11 0.01
N ALA A 31 -7.15 4.05 -0.52
CA ALA A 31 -5.83 4.40 0.00
C ALA A 31 -5.89 4.85 1.47
N MET A 32 -6.87 5.67 1.84
CA MET A 32 -7.06 6.10 3.23
C MET A 32 -7.27 4.91 4.18
N ILE A 33 -7.98 3.88 3.76
CA ILE A 33 -8.16 2.65 4.55
C ILE A 33 -6.81 1.92 4.65
N GLY A 34 -6.14 1.73 3.52
CA GLY A 34 -4.85 1.05 3.46
C GLY A 34 -3.76 1.69 4.30
N ASP A 35 -3.65 3.02 4.32
CA ASP A 35 -2.69 3.76 5.15
C ASP A 35 -2.88 3.46 6.65
N VAL A 36 -4.13 3.47 7.12
CA VAL A 36 -4.45 3.14 8.53
C VAL A 36 -4.14 1.67 8.82
N VAL A 37 -4.50 0.76 7.92
CA VAL A 37 -4.25 -0.67 8.07
C VAL A 37 -2.75 -0.98 8.10
N LEU A 38 -1.95 -0.38 7.21
CA LEU A 38 -0.50 -0.49 7.20
C LEU A 38 0.12 -0.12 8.54
N LYS A 39 -0.29 1.03 9.10
CA LYS A 39 0.16 1.49 10.42
C LYS A 39 -0.23 0.51 11.52
N LEU A 40 -1.46 -0.01 11.48
CA LEU A 40 -1.95 -0.97 12.47
C LEU A 40 -1.15 -2.27 12.45
N VAL A 41 -0.91 -2.85 11.27
CA VAL A 41 -0.14 -4.09 11.11
C VAL A 41 1.26 -3.93 11.69
N VAL A 42 1.97 -2.85 11.34
CA VAL A 42 3.31 -2.57 11.89
C VAL A 42 3.27 -2.35 13.41
N LEU A 43 2.27 -1.63 13.93
CA LEU A 43 2.10 -1.42 15.37
C LEU A 43 1.85 -2.72 16.13
N GLU A 44 1.06 -3.65 15.58
CA GLU A 44 0.81 -4.95 16.18
C GLU A 44 2.08 -5.80 16.28
N ASP A 45 2.93 -5.79 15.26
CA ASP A 45 4.22 -6.50 15.28
C ASP A 45 5.23 -5.90 16.27
N LEU A 46 5.16 -4.59 16.47
CA LEU A 46 6.05 -3.88 17.39
C LEU A 46 5.62 -4.00 18.86
N ARG A 47 4.30 -4.13 19.11
CA ARG A 47 3.73 -4.20 20.46
C ARG A 47 4.40 -5.23 21.39
N PRO A 48 4.72 -6.47 20.97
CA PRO A 48 5.37 -7.44 21.85
C PRO A 48 6.85 -7.15 22.15
N GLN A 49 7.49 -6.19 21.47
CA GLN A 49 8.95 -6.00 21.49
C GLN A 49 9.49 -5.15 22.66
N ASN A 50 8.69 -4.93 23.71
CA ASN A 50 9.04 -4.14 24.91
C ASN A 50 9.67 -2.75 24.60
N MET A 51 9.24 -2.11 23.51
CA MET A 51 9.69 -0.78 23.11
C MET A 51 8.81 0.31 23.74
N ASN A 52 9.38 1.51 23.92
CA ASN A 52 8.56 2.67 24.28
C ASN A 52 7.76 3.20 23.08
N ARG A 53 6.69 3.95 23.35
CA ARG A 53 5.79 4.53 22.33
C ARG A 53 6.52 5.35 21.27
N GLY A 54 7.52 6.16 21.65
CA GLY A 54 8.24 7.03 20.72
C GLY A 54 9.08 6.23 19.70
N SER A 55 9.70 5.14 20.15
CA SER A 55 10.41 4.21 19.28
C SER A 55 9.45 3.53 18.30
N MET A 56 8.28 3.07 18.76
CA MET A 56 7.27 2.47 17.89
C MET A 56 6.78 3.46 16.82
N ASP A 57 6.43 4.69 17.23
CA ASP A 57 5.98 5.75 16.31
C ASP A 57 7.05 6.08 15.26
N THR A 58 8.32 6.15 15.67
CA THR A 58 9.44 6.37 14.74
C THR A 58 9.56 5.28 13.70
N ILE A 59 9.42 4.01 14.09
CA ILE A 59 9.49 2.88 13.15
C ILE A 59 8.32 2.93 12.18
N VAL A 60 7.09 3.08 12.68
CA VAL A 60 5.88 3.16 11.84
C VAL A 60 6.02 4.29 10.82
N GLN A 61 6.35 5.51 11.25
CA GLN A 61 6.49 6.65 10.35
C GLN A 61 7.61 6.46 9.32
N ARG A 62 8.68 5.74 9.64
CA ARG A 62 9.74 5.42 8.68
C ARG A 62 9.32 4.37 7.67
N THR A 63 8.53 3.39 8.07
CA THR A 63 8.06 2.29 7.21
C THR A 63 7.00 2.77 6.22
N VAL A 64 6.00 3.54 6.67
CA VAL A 64 4.84 3.91 5.84
C VAL A 64 4.92 5.29 5.20
N LYS A 65 6.08 5.96 5.24
CA LYS A 65 6.23 7.28 4.59
C LYS A 65 6.20 7.17 3.07
N ASN A 66 5.67 8.20 2.41
CA ASN A 66 5.56 8.26 0.95
C ASN A 66 6.85 7.90 0.18
N PRO A 67 8.06 8.39 0.53
CA PRO A 67 9.27 8.00 -0.21
C PRO A 67 9.57 6.50 -0.17
N GLU A 68 9.24 5.84 0.94
CA GLU A 68 9.46 4.40 1.09
C GLU A 68 8.43 3.60 0.30
N LEU A 69 7.16 3.99 0.38
CA LEU A 69 6.09 3.39 -0.41
C LEU A 69 6.29 3.59 -1.92
N GLU A 70 6.78 4.75 -2.36
CA GLU A 70 7.14 4.97 -3.76
C GLU A 70 8.28 4.03 -4.19
N ARG A 71 9.35 3.97 -3.39
CA ARG A 71 10.52 3.13 -3.69
C ARG A 71 10.10 1.68 -3.89
N ILE A 72 9.31 1.13 -2.96
CA ILE A 72 8.83 -0.25 -3.03
C ILE A 72 7.81 -0.42 -4.16
N GLY A 73 6.91 0.54 -4.35
CA GLY A 73 5.94 0.52 -5.45
C GLY A 73 6.62 0.42 -6.81
N ARG A 74 7.66 1.22 -7.06
CA ARG A 74 8.45 1.15 -8.29
C ARG A 74 9.25 -0.15 -8.43
N GLN A 75 9.81 -0.67 -7.35
CA GLN A 75 10.49 -1.97 -7.37
C GLN A 75 9.55 -3.12 -7.78
N ASN A 76 8.27 -2.98 -7.46
CA ASN A 76 7.22 -3.93 -7.83
C ASN A 76 6.49 -3.57 -9.13
N ASN A 77 7.01 -2.60 -9.92
CA ASN A 77 6.41 -2.13 -11.17
C ASN A 77 4.95 -1.65 -11.05
N LEU A 78 4.56 -1.11 -9.89
CA LEU A 78 3.17 -0.70 -9.64
C LEU A 78 2.70 0.37 -10.63
N GLU A 79 3.61 1.19 -11.15
CA GLU A 79 3.32 2.19 -12.19
C GLU A 79 2.72 1.61 -13.47
N GLN A 80 2.98 0.33 -13.78
CA GLN A 80 2.43 -0.34 -14.96
C GLN A 80 0.97 -0.76 -14.75
N LEU A 81 0.51 -0.82 -13.50
CA LEU A 81 -0.85 -1.20 -13.14
C LEU A 81 -1.76 0.02 -13.02
N VAL A 82 -1.21 1.22 -12.81
CA VAL A 82 -1.99 2.45 -12.60
C VAL A 82 -2.72 2.85 -13.88
N ASN A 83 -4.05 2.92 -13.80
CA ASN A 83 -4.87 3.57 -14.80
C ASN A 83 -4.84 5.08 -14.60
N VAL A 84 -3.93 5.74 -15.31
CA VAL A 84 -3.70 7.19 -15.23
C VAL A 84 -4.80 7.99 -15.95
N ASN A 85 -4.82 9.30 -15.72
CA ASN A 85 -5.57 10.22 -16.56
C ASN A 85 -5.01 10.15 -18.00
N PRO A 86 -5.85 9.99 -19.05
CA PRO A 86 -5.38 9.92 -20.44
C PRO A 86 -4.57 11.12 -20.92
N SER A 87 -4.76 12.29 -20.31
CA SER A 87 -4.00 13.51 -20.60
C SER A 87 -2.67 13.55 -19.85
N GLN A 88 -2.43 12.65 -18.90
CA GLN A 88 -1.15 12.53 -18.21
C GLN A 88 -0.10 11.96 -19.17
N GLN A 89 1.02 12.67 -19.29
CA GLN A 89 2.16 12.23 -20.08
C GLN A 89 3.35 11.95 -19.16
N GLY A 90 4.21 11.03 -19.58
CA GLY A 90 5.46 10.73 -18.88
C GLY A 90 5.28 9.85 -17.66
N ILE A 91 6.14 10.07 -16.66
CA ILE A 91 6.30 9.20 -15.49
C ILE A 91 5.08 9.37 -14.56
N VAL A 92 4.56 8.25 -14.05
CA VAL A 92 3.51 8.26 -13.02
C VAL A 92 4.01 9.01 -11.78
N PRO A 93 3.28 10.05 -11.31
CA PRO A 93 3.69 10.82 -10.14
C PRO A 93 3.87 9.95 -8.90
N SER A 94 4.85 10.30 -8.07
CA SER A 94 5.15 9.61 -6.81
C SER A 94 3.91 9.44 -5.94
N ARG A 95 3.09 10.49 -5.80
CA ARG A 95 1.87 10.44 -4.99
C ARG A 95 0.85 9.43 -5.53
N THR A 96 0.72 9.32 -6.84
CA THR A 96 -0.18 8.34 -7.47
C THR A 96 0.29 6.91 -7.19
N ILE A 97 1.59 6.67 -7.18
CA ILE A 97 2.17 5.35 -6.82
C ILE A 97 1.89 5.04 -5.35
N THR A 98 2.10 5.99 -4.44
CA THR A 98 1.84 5.76 -3.02
C THR A 98 0.36 5.55 -2.73
N ASP A 99 -0.53 6.36 -3.33
CA ASP A 99 -1.98 6.20 -3.19
C ASP A 99 -2.41 4.81 -3.74
N THR A 100 -1.84 4.36 -4.86
CA THR A 100 -2.11 3.03 -5.42
C THR A 100 -1.61 1.92 -4.51
N PHE A 101 -0.41 2.06 -3.92
CA PHE A 101 0.13 1.09 -3.00
C PHE A 101 -0.81 0.94 -1.80
N GLU A 102 -1.15 2.05 -1.15
CA GLU A 102 -2.09 2.08 -0.03
C GLU A 102 -3.46 1.51 -0.44
N ALA A 103 -3.97 1.86 -1.62
CA ALA A 103 -5.25 1.36 -2.08
C ALA A 103 -5.26 -0.15 -2.33
N VAL A 104 -4.18 -0.73 -2.86
CA VAL A 104 -4.04 -2.19 -2.97
C VAL A 104 -4.08 -2.85 -1.59
N ILE A 105 -3.45 -2.25 -0.58
CA ILE A 105 -3.52 -2.76 0.79
C ILE A 105 -4.94 -2.63 1.36
N GLY A 106 -5.62 -1.51 1.10
CA GLY A 106 -7.03 -1.33 1.44
C GLY A 106 -7.93 -2.39 0.78
N ALA A 107 -7.69 -2.68 -0.50
CA ALA A 107 -8.41 -3.71 -1.25
C ALA A 107 -8.22 -5.10 -0.62
N VAL A 108 -6.97 -5.51 -0.35
CA VAL A 108 -6.65 -6.79 0.30
C VAL A 108 -7.34 -6.91 1.65
N TYR A 109 -7.29 -5.84 2.46
CA TYR A 109 -7.95 -5.82 3.76
C TYR A 109 -9.46 -6.03 3.64
N LEU A 110 -10.14 -5.32 2.73
CA LEU A 110 -11.59 -5.47 2.57
C LEU A 110 -11.98 -6.82 1.96
N ASP A 111 -11.27 -7.27 0.92
CA ASP A 111 -11.54 -8.51 0.19
C ASP A 111 -11.37 -9.75 1.07
N SER A 112 -10.40 -9.71 1.99
CA SER A 112 -10.15 -10.78 2.96
C SER A 112 -11.13 -10.80 4.15
N GLY A 113 -12.13 -9.93 4.16
CA GLY A 113 -13.06 -9.83 5.28
C GLY A 113 -12.43 -9.15 6.50
N LYS A 114 -11.53 -8.19 6.29
CA LYS A 114 -10.80 -7.42 7.31
C LYS A 114 -9.73 -8.22 8.05
N ASP A 115 -9.11 -9.19 7.38
CA ASP A 115 -8.04 -10.01 7.95
C ASP A 115 -6.69 -9.31 7.85
N LEU A 116 -6.08 -9.03 9.01
CA LEU A 116 -4.76 -8.39 9.08
C LEU A 116 -3.62 -9.34 8.69
N GLU A 117 -3.79 -10.66 8.81
CA GLU A 117 -2.75 -11.61 8.42
C GLU A 117 -2.60 -11.71 6.90
N SER A 118 -3.71 -11.62 6.17
CA SER A 118 -3.70 -11.46 4.71
C SER A 118 -2.92 -10.20 4.29
N VAL A 119 -3.09 -9.09 5.00
CA VAL A 119 -2.32 -7.86 4.75
C VAL A 119 -0.84 -8.07 5.09
N ARG A 120 -0.54 -8.66 6.25
CA ARG A 120 0.83 -8.95 6.71
C ARG A 120 1.61 -9.78 5.67
N LEU A 121 0.97 -10.80 5.10
CA LEU A 121 1.53 -11.62 4.03
C LEU A 121 1.83 -10.81 2.75
N VAL A 122 0.91 -9.93 2.34
CA VAL A 122 1.10 -9.11 1.13
C VAL A 122 2.23 -8.11 1.32
N ILE A 123 2.27 -7.37 2.44
CA ILE A 123 3.34 -6.38 2.66
C ILE A 123 4.71 -7.03 2.84
N ALA A 124 4.76 -8.25 3.38
CA ALA A 124 5.98 -9.05 3.40
C ALA A 124 6.41 -9.45 1.99
N ARG A 125 5.50 -9.96 1.15
CA ARG A 125 5.84 -10.29 -0.25
C ARG A 125 6.30 -9.09 -1.08
N LEU A 126 5.76 -7.90 -0.79
CA LEU A 126 6.17 -6.66 -1.44
C LEU A 126 7.52 -6.12 -0.91
N GLY A 127 8.05 -6.69 0.18
CA GLY A 127 9.32 -6.25 0.79
C GLY A 127 9.21 -4.99 1.65
N LEU A 128 8.01 -4.65 2.15
CA LEU A 128 7.79 -3.46 2.99
C LEU A 128 8.11 -3.70 4.47
N TRP A 129 7.65 -4.83 5.02
CA TRP A 129 7.74 -5.12 6.44
C TRP A 129 7.66 -6.64 6.69
N GLY A 130 8.20 -7.14 7.81
CA GLY A 130 8.13 -8.56 8.15
C GLY A 130 9.05 -9.47 7.32
N GLN A 131 10.12 -8.92 6.73
CA GLN A 131 11.20 -9.75 6.20
C GLN A 131 11.96 -10.37 7.37
N GLU A 132 12.19 -11.68 7.32
CA GLU A 132 13.12 -12.36 8.23
C GLU A 132 14.51 -11.68 8.16
N PRO A 133 15.24 -11.54 9.27
CA PRO A 133 16.56 -10.92 9.31
C PRO A 133 17.57 -11.53 8.30
N GLU A 134 17.38 -12.78 7.88
CA GLU A 134 18.31 -13.50 7.00
C GLU A 134 18.39 -12.94 5.57
N GLN A 135 17.38 -12.21 5.07
CA GLN A 135 17.39 -11.70 3.69
C GLN A 135 18.16 -10.38 3.51
N LEU A 136 18.50 -9.70 4.60
CA LEU A 136 19.32 -8.48 4.58
C LEU A 136 20.83 -8.78 4.69
N ALA A 137 21.22 -10.04 4.92
CA ALA A 137 22.61 -10.47 5.01
C ALA A 137 23.23 -10.87 3.65
N SER A 138 22.46 -10.79 2.56
CA SER A 138 22.87 -11.23 1.22
C SER A 138 22.89 -10.12 0.16
N LEU A 139 22.96 -8.86 0.57
CA LEU A 139 23.25 -7.69 -0.28
C LEU A 139 24.45 -6.92 0.27
#